data_AF-A0A967CXS8-F1
#
_entry.id   AF-A0A967CXS8-F1
#
_cell.length_a   1.000
_cell.length_b   1.000
_cell.length_c   1.000
_cell.angle_alpha   90.00
_cell.angle_beta   90.00
_cell.angle_gamma   90.00
#
_symmetry.space_group_name_H-M   'P 1'
#
loop_
_entity.id
_entity.type
_entity.pdbx_description
1 polymer ?
#
loop_
_entity_poly.entity_id
_entity_poly.type
_entity_poly.pdbx_seq_one_letter_code
_entity_poly.pdbx_strand_id
1 'polypeptide(L)'
;MKTIELKKLLQEFEESIIYNADLKKKNWFNIGGKAKVFFKANELKDLVKFLKILNNKEKIHVIGAGSNTLITDEIFDGVVIKLGKNFNRLSILNSDVIISGTAVNDKKLSEFAADNGLSGFEFLFCIPGTVGGAIKMNAGCFGAEIKDILISVQALDKKGNIITIPAKEIKFE
;
A
#
# COMPACT_ATOMS: atom_id res chain seq x y z
N MET A 1 19.04 1.47 -13.35
CA MET A 1 19.18 0.89 -14.71
C MET A 1 18.65 1.87 -15.76
N LYS A 2 19.10 1.74 -17.01
CA LYS A 2 18.55 2.51 -18.13
C LYS A 2 17.13 2.00 -18.46
N THR A 3 16.26 2.88 -18.96
CA THR A 3 14.85 2.53 -19.25
C THR A 3 14.69 1.34 -20.19
N ILE A 4 15.59 1.15 -21.15
CA ILE A 4 15.55 0.02 -22.10
C ILE A 4 15.80 -1.33 -21.40
N GLU A 5 16.76 -1.37 -20.48
CA GLU A 5 17.07 -2.58 -19.71
C GLU A 5 15.91 -2.93 -18.79
N LEU A 6 15.32 -1.91 -18.16
CA LEU A 6 14.16 -2.08 -17.28
C LEU A 6 12.93 -2.58 -18.03
N LYS A 7 12.71 -2.10 -19.26
CA LYS A 7 11.65 -2.60 -20.15
C LYS A 7 11.81 -4.08 -20.46
N LYS A 8 13.01 -4.51 -20.83
CA LYS A 8 13.31 -5.94 -21.08
C LYS A 8 13.12 -6.78 -19.81
N LEU A 9 13.58 -6.27 -18.67
CA LEU A 9 13.48 -6.97 -17.39
C LEU A 9 12.01 -7.17 -16.94
N LEU A 10 11.14 -6.22 -17.24
CA LEU A 10 9.76 -6.19 -16.77
C LEU A 10 8.72 -6.51 -17.85
N GLN A 11 9.15 -7.12 -18.97
CA GLN A 11 8.31 -7.39 -20.14
C GLN A 11 7.04 -8.18 -19.80
N GLU A 12 7.13 -9.14 -18.87
CA GLU A 12 5.99 -9.96 -18.44
C GLU A 12 4.92 -9.20 -17.64
N PHE A 13 5.18 -7.95 -17.26
CA PHE A 13 4.25 -7.10 -16.51
C PHE A 13 3.74 -5.92 -17.34
N GLU A 14 3.94 -5.90 -18.66
CA GLU A 14 3.62 -4.76 -19.52
C GLU A 14 2.19 -4.24 -19.36
N GLU A 15 1.21 -5.13 -19.19
CA GLU A 15 -0.20 -4.75 -18.99
C GLU A 15 -0.46 -4.01 -17.65
N SER A 16 0.44 -4.16 -16.69
CA SER A 16 0.34 -3.60 -15.34
C SER A 16 1.35 -2.47 -15.08
N ILE A 17 2.15 -2.10 -16.09
CA ILE A 17 3.21 -1.09 -15.98
C ILE A 17 2.95 0.10 -16.89
N ILE A 18 3.22 1.29 -16.37
CA ILE A 18 3.30 2.53 -17.13
C ILE A 18 4.73 3.06 -17.02
N TYR A 19 5.41 3.22 -18.15
CA TYR A 19 6.75 3.84 -18.20
C TYR A 19 6.64 5.36 -18.27
N ASN A 20 7.59 6.08 -17.66
CA ASN A 20 7.58 7.54 -17.61
C ASN A 20 6.23 8.09 -17.09
N ALA A 21 5.70 7.45 -16.05
CA ALA A 21 4.35 7.65 -15.57
C ALA A 21 4.22 8.98 -14.83
N ASP A 22 3.25 9.80 -15.26
CA ASP A 22 2.87 11.03 -14.58
C ASP A 22 2.21 10.71 -13.22
N LEU A 23 2.79 11.25 -12.14
CA LEU A 23 2.33 11.05 -10.78
C LEU A 23 1.37 12.14 -10.29
N LYS A 24 1.16 13.20 -11.08
CA LYS A 24 0.37 14.37 -10.71
C LYS A 24 -1.00 13.98 -10.20
N LYS A 25 -1.75 13.17 -10.95
CA LYS A 25 -3.10 12.70 -10.56
C LYS A 25 -3.11 11.43 -9.69
N LYS A 26 -1.99 11.10 -9.03
CA LYS A 26 -1.84 9.88 -8.21
C LYS A 26 -1.77 10.15 -6.70
N ASN A 27 -1.87 11.41 -6.31
CA ASN A 27 -1.87 11.89 -4.93
C ASN A 27 -2.93 12.98 -4.74
N TRP A 28 -3.26 13.30 -3.50
CA TRP A 28 -4.34 14.23 -3.16
C TRP A 28 -4.04 15.69 -3.53
N PHE A 29 -2.77 16.09 -3.48
CA PHE A 29 -2.36 17.45 -3.84
C PHE A 29 -2.43 17.71 -5.35
N ASN A 30 -2.61 16.67 -6.17
CA ASN A 30 -2.59 16.76 -7.62
C ASN A 30 -1.31 17.43 -8.17
N ILE A 31 -0.15 17.11 -7.57
CA ILE A 31 1.18 17.63 -7.95
C ILE A 31 2.18 16.50 -8.21
N GLY A 32 3.34 16.83 -8.78
CA GLY A 32 4.46 15.91 -8.90
C GLY A 32 4.81 15.56 -10.33
N GLY A 33 6.06 15.12 -10.49
CA GLY A 33 6.68 14.79 -11.76
C GLY A 33 6.39 13.37 -12.22
N LYS A 34 7.38 12.74 -12.84
CA LYS A 34 7.23 11.41 -13.44
C LYS A 34 8.01 10.34 -12.68
N ALA A 35 7.49 9.13 -12.61
CA ALA A 35 8.27 7.95 -12.22
C ALA A 35 8.83 7.24 -13.45
N LYS A 36 10.02 6.64 -13.32
CA LYS A 36 10.56 5.76 -14.38
C LYS A 36 9.58 4.64 -14.71
N VAL A 37 9.01 4.01 -13.68
CA VAL A 37 7.98 2.97 -13.78
C VAL A 37 6.91 3.19 -12.73
N PHE A 38 5.65 3.07 -13.13
CA PHE A 38 4.52 2.90 -12.23
C PHE A 38 3.95 1.50 -12.45
N PHE A 39 3.98 0.66 -11.41
CA PHE A 39 3.48 -0.70 -11.44
C PHE A 39 2.20 -0.82 -10.60
N LYS A 40 1.12 -1.30 -11.20
CA LYS A 40 -0.14 -1.58 -10.51
C LYS A 40 -0.27 -3.09 -10.27
N ALA A 41 0.10 -3.55 -9.09
CA ALA A 41 0.01 -4.96 -8.73
C ALA A 41 -1.44 -5.32 -8.36
N ASN A 42 -2.08 -6.21 -9.12
CA ASN A 42 -3.43 -6.68 -8.77
C ASN A 42 -3.40 -7.97 -7.96
N GLU A 43 -2.37 -8.81 -8.09
CA GLU A 43 -2.26 -10.10 -7.39
C GLU A 43 -0.97 -10.17 -6.55
N LEU A 44 -1.02 -10.90 -5.44
CA LEU A 44 0.15 -11.13 -4.58
C LEU A 44 1.26 -11.88 -5.32
N LYS A 45 0.90 -12.88 -6.12
CA LYS A 45 1.87 -13.66 -6.91
C LYS A 45 2.67 -12.76 -7.86
N ASP A 46 1.99 -11.83 -8.52
CA ASP A 46 2.63 -10.89 -9.46
C ASP A 46 3.52 -9.90 -8.72
N LEU A 47 3.07 -9.40 -7.57
CA LEU A 47 3.89 -8.52 -6.72
C LEU A 47 5.17 -9.23 -6.24
N VAL A 48 5.05 -10.46 -5.75
CA VAL A 48 6.20 -11.28 -5.32
C VAL A 48 7.17 -11.49 -6.47
N LYS A 49 6.66 -11.89 -7.65
CA LYS A 49 7.47 -12.15 -8.84
C LYS A 49 8.16 -10.87 -9.32
N PHE A 50 7.44 -9.75 -9.34
CA PHE A 50 7.95 -8.44 -9.69
C PHE A 50 9.12 -8.02 -8.79
N LEU A 51 8.97 -8.12 -7.47
CA LEU A 51 10.03 -7.79 -6.52
C LEU A 51 11.26 -8.69 -6.68
N LYS A 52 11.05 -10.00 -6.89
CA LYS A 52 12.13 -10.97 -7.15
C LYS A 52 12.90 -10.65 -8.43
N ILE A 53 12.21 -10.29 -9.51
CA ILE A 53 12.83 -9.91 -10.79
C ILE A 53 13.58 -8.58 -10.66
N LEU A 54 12.98 -7.61 -9.98
CA LEU A 54 13.60 -6.31 -9.73
C LEU A 54 14.83 -6.43 -8.84
N ASN A 55 14.82 -7.37 -7.88
CA ASN A 55 15.94 -7.76 -7.02
C ASN A 55 16.71 -6.57 -6.42
N ASN A 56 15.98 -5.60 -5.84
CA ASN A 56 16.55 -4.37 -5.27
C ASN A 56 17.39 -3.50 -6.23
N LYS A 57 17.31 -3.69 -7.55
CA LYS A 57 18.09 -2.92 -8.53
C LYS A 57 17.57 -1.50 -8.79
N GLU A 58 16.36 -1.19 -8.33
CA GLU A 58 15.75 0.14 -8.41
C GLU A 58 15.20 0.58 -7.05
N LYS A 59 15.10 1.90 -6.85
CA LYS A 59 14.36 2.47 -5.72
C LYS A 59 12.88 2.11 -5.87
N ILE A 60 12.23 1.78 -4.76
CA ILE A 60 10.81 1.44 -4.72
C ILE A 60 10.12 2.41 -3.77
N HIS A 61 9.00 2.97 -4.23
CA HIS A 61 8.06 3.69 -3.38
C HIS A 61 6.67 3.07 -3.54
N VAL A 62 5.99 2.79 -2.43
CA VAL A 62 4.62 2.25 -2.45
C VAL A 62 3.66 3.37 -2.15
N ILE A 63 2.65 3.57 -3.01
CA ILE A 63 1.64 4.61 -2.82
C ILE A 63 0.24 3.99 -2.62
N GLY A 64 -0.38 4.35 -1.50
CA GLY A 64 -1.78 4.03 -1.18
C GLY A 64 -2.74 5.01 -1.85
N ALA A 65 -3.56 5.70 -1.06
CA ALA A 65 -4.41 6.80 -1.54
C ALA A 65 -3.62 8.05 -1.95
N GLY A 66 -2.37 8.21 -1.48
CA GLY A 66 -1.56 9.40 -1.71
C GLY A 66 -2.05 10.63 -0.94
N SER A 67 -2.75 10.42 0.19
CA SER A 67 -3.24 11.48 1.08
C SER A 67 -2.16 12.08 1.97
N ASN A 68 -1.05 11.35 2.20
CA ASN A 68 0.09 11.79 2.98
C ASN A 68 1.40 11.66 2.19
N THR A 69 1.42 12.15 0.96
CA THR A 69 2.60 12.06 0.09
C THR A 69 2.74 13.33 -0.73
N LEU A 70 3.85 14.04 -0.52
CA LEU A 70 4.26 15.18 -1.31
C LEU A 70 5.23 14.71 -2.40
N ILE A 71 4.89 14.92 -3.66
CA ILE A 71 5.69 14.48 -4.81
C ILE A 71 6.28 15.71 -5.49
N THR A 72 7.60 15.77 -5.64
CA THR A 72 8.30 16.86 -6.34
C THR A 72 8.08 16.76 -7.85
N ASP A 73 8.29 17.85 -8.58
CA ASP A 73 8.16 17.88 -10.05
C ASP A 73 9.31 17.16 -10.78
N GLU A 74 10.33 16.73 -10.04
CA GLU A 74 11.46 15.97 -10.57
C GLU A 74 11.07 14.54 -10.97
N ILE A 75 11.93 13.90 -11.76
CA ILE A 75 11.76 12.49 -12.10
C ILE A 75 12.13 11.63 -10.89
N PHE A 76 11.17 10.86 -10.39
CA PHE A 76 11.45 9.76 -9.46
C PHE A 76 12.18 8.63 -10.20
N ASP A 77 13.50 8.57 -10.01
CA ASP A 77 14.39 7.54 -10.57
C ASP A 77 14.21 6.18 -9.87
N GLY A 78 13.06 5.54 -10.14
CA GLY A 78 12.68 4.27 -9.56
C GLY A 78 11.28 3.82 -9.95
N VAL A 79 10.80 2.83 -9.19
CA VAL A 79 9.49 2.20 -9.36
C VAL A 79 8.53 2.72 -8.30
N VAL A 80 7.38 3.25 -8.73
CA VAL A 80 6.23 3.49 -7.86
C VAL A 80 5.28 2.30 -7.97
N ILE A 81 4.93 1.68 -6.85
CA ILE A 81 4.01 0.55 -6.78
C ILE A 81 2.68 1.01 -6.18
N LYS A 82 1.57 0.67 -6.84
CA LYS A 82 0.21 0.82 -6.30
C LYS A 82 -0.48 -0.53 -6.24
N LEU A 83 -1.04 -0.86 -5.08
CA LEU A 83 -1.76 -2.12 -4.90
C LEU A 83 -3.21 -1.98 -5.39
N GLY A 84 -3.63 -2.97 -6.16
CA GLY A 84 -4.88 -2.99 -6.92
C GLY A 84 -6.03 -3.65 -6.20
N LYS A 85 -7.03 -4.08 -6.98
CA LYS A 85 -8.36 -4.48 -6.49
C LYS A 85 -8.36 -5.67 -5.54
N ASN A 86 -7.49 -6.67 -5.70
CA ASN A 86 -7.51 -7.83 -4.80
C ASN A 86 -6.92 -7.55 -3.43
N PHE A 87 -6.20 -6.44 -3.28
CA PHE A 87 -5.75 -5.92 -1.98
C PHE A 87 -6.81 -5.05 -1.30
N ASN A 88 -8.01 -4.91 -1.90
CA ASN A 88 -9.14 -4.15 -1.38
C ASN A 88 -10.29 -5.12 -1.01
N ARG A 89 -10.01 -6.03 -0.08
CA ARG A 89 -10.97 -7.03 0.43
C ARG A 89 -11.05 -6.95 1.94
N LEU A 90 -12.23 -7.22 2.47
CA LEU A 90 -12.52 -7.31 3.89
C LEU A 90 -13.22 -8.64 4.16
N SER A 91 -12.89 -9.28 5.27
CA SER A 91 -13.57 -10.48 5.74
C SER A 91 -13.46 -10.60 7.25
N ILE A 92 -14.39 -11.33 7.85
CA ILE A 92 -14.37 -11.72 9.25
C ILE A 92 -13.71 -13.09 9.36
N LEU A 93 -12.67 -13.24 10.19
CA LEU A 93 -12.04 -14.54 10.45
C LEU A 93 -12.75 -15.29 11.60
N ASN A 94 -13.08 -14.55 12.66
CA ASN A 94 -13.73 -15.02 13.89
C ASN A 94 -14.75 -13.94 14.33
N SER A 95 -15.50 -14.14 15.42
CA SER A 95 -16.48 -13.16 15.89
C SER A 95 -15.97 -11.73 16.12
N ASP A 96 -14.66 -11.54 16.32
CA ASP A 96 -14.04 -10.29 16.74
C ASP A 96 -12.80 -9.88 15.92
N VAL A 97 -12.46 -10.62 14.85
CA VAL A 97 -11.24 -10.37 14.05
C VAL A 97 -11.58 -10.07 12.59
N ILE A 98 -11.20 -8.86 12.16
CA ILE A 98 -11.27 -8.43 10.76
C ILE A 98 -9.94 -8.71 10.06
N ILE A 99 -10.00 -9.36 8.90
CA ILE A 99 -8.91 -9.39 7.92
C ILE A 99 -9.17 -8.28 6.90
N SER A 100 -8.24 -7.33 6.82
CA SER A 100 -8.29 -6.25 5.84
C SER A 100 -7.13 -6.34 4.86
N GLY A 101 -7.44 -6.17 3.58
CA GLY A 101 -6.44 -5.88 2.57
C GLY A 101 -5.85 -4.47 2.74
N THR A 102 -4.60 -4.31 2.33
CA THR A 102 -3.85 -3.05 2.48
C THR A 102 -4.38 -1.88 1.64
N ALA A 103 -5.15 -2.13 0.57
CA ALA A 103 -5.69 -1.11 -0.32
C ALA A 103 -7.15 -0.73 0.03
N VAL A 104 -7.70 -1.32 1.10
CA VAL A 104 -9.00 -0.91 1.66
C VAL A 104 -8.90 0.53 2.16
N ASN A 105 -9.91 1.36 1.89
CA ASN A 105 -9.98 2.71 2.45
C ASN A 105 -10.27 2.65 3.96
N ASP A 106 -9.65 3.52 4.74
CA ASP A 106 -9.81 3.54 6.20
C ASP A 106 -11.28 3.69 6.61
N LYS A 107 -12.01 4.59 5.94
CA LYS A 107 -13.46 4.74 6.08
C LYS A 107 -14.24 3.44 5.85
N LYS A 108 -13.90 2.67 4.81
CA LYS A 108 -14.57 1.40 4.51
C LYS A 108 -14.33 0.34 5.58
N LEU A 109 -13.13 0.31 6.17
CA LEU A 109 -12.84 -0.59 7.29
C LEU A 109 -13.68 -0.20 8.51
N SER A 110 -13.80 1.10 8.80
CA SER A 110 -14.64 1.63 9.88
C SER A 110 -16.12 1.23 9.71
N GLU A 111 -16.68 1.46 8.52
CA GLU A 111 -18.07 1.07 8.19
C GLU A 111 -18.28 -0.44 8.31
N PHE A 112 -17.35 -1.25 7.77
CA PHE A 112 -17.44 -2.71 7.83
C PHE A 112 -17.37 -3.24 9.27
N ALA A 113 -16.56 -2.65 10.14
CA ALA A 113 -16.51 -3.01 11.55
C ALA A 113 -17.86 -2.72 12.23
N ALA A 114 -18.43 -1.54 12.00
CA ALA A 114 -19.72 -1.14 12.55
C ALA A 114 -20.86 -2.07 12.10
N ASP A 115 -20.89 -2.42 10.80
CA ASP A 115 -21.87 -3.35 10.23
C ASP A 115 -21.81 -4.76 10.85
N ASN A 116 -20.65 -5.15 11.40
CA ASN A 116 -20.43 -6.43 12.07
C ASN A 116 -20.45 -6.31 13.61
N GLY A 117 -20.87 -5.16 14.16
CA GLY A 117 -20.98 -4.96 15.61
C GLY A 117 -19.65 -4.86 16.34
N LEU A 118 -18.57 -4.49 15.64
CA LEU A 118 -17.24 -4.32 16.19
C LEU A 118 -16.94 -2.83 16.44
N SER A 119 -16.52 -2.51 17.67
CA SER A 119 -16.12 -1.16 18.09
C SER A 119 -14.59 -0.98 18.02
N GLY A 120 -14.13 0.27 18.16
CA GLY A 120 -12.71 0.63 18.17
C GLY A 120 -12.17 1.09 16.81
N PHE A 121 -12.97 1.03 15.74
CA PHE A 121 -12.60 1.46 14.38
C PHE A 121 -13.17 2.84 14.01
N GLU A 122 -13.91 3.49 14.90
CA GLU A 122 -14.66 4.72 14.63
C GLU A 122 -13.73 5.87 14.20
N PHE A 123 -12.52 5.93 14.80
CA PHE A 123 -11.52 6.96 14.47
C PHE A 123 -11.09 6.91 13.00
N LEU A 124 -11.13 5.74 12.35
CA LEU A 124 -10.76 5.59 10.93
C LEU A 124 -11.77 6.21 9.97
N PHE A 125 -13.00 6.51 10.41
CA PHE A 125 -14.06 7.01 9.52
C PHE A 125 -13.68 8.33 8.83
N CYS A 126 -12.96 9.20 9.54
CA CYS A 126 -12.55 10.52 9.07
C CYS A 126 -11.12 10.57 8.54
N ILE A 127 -10.37 9.47 8.61
CA ILE A 127 -8.97 9.44 8.16
C ILE A 127 -8.92 9.18 6.65
N PRO A 128 -8.34 10.11 5.87
CA PRO A 128 -8.18 9.90 4.43
C PRO A 128 -6.99 8.98 4.17
N GLY A 129 -7.24 7.82 3.57
CA GLY A 129 -6.16 6.88 3.33
C GLY A 129 -6.61 5.49 2.98
N THR A 130 -5.63 4.59 3.03
CA THR A 130 -5.84 3.15 2.94
C THR A 130 -5.17 2.49 4.12
N VAL A 131 -5.68 1.33 4.52
CA VAL A 131 -5.25 0.59 5.72
C VAL A 131 -3.73 0.40 5.79
N GLY A 132 -3.05 0.08 4.67
CA GLY A 132 -1.59 -0.04 4.67
C GLY A 132 -0.85 1.28 4.95
N GLY A 133 -1.40 2.41 4.48
CA GLY A 133 -0.89 3.73 4.79
C GLY A 133 -1.15 4.11 6.25
N ALA A 134 -2.35 3.79 6.76
CA ALA A 134 -2.69 3.99 8.17
C ALA A 134 -1.74 3.21 9.09
N ILE A 135 -1.47 1.93 8.79
CA ILE A 135 -0.48 1.12 9.52
C ILE A 135 0.91 1.76 9.45
N LYS A 136 1.37 2.18 8.26
CA LYS A 136 2.71 2.77 8.11
C LYS A 136 2.89 4.05 8.94
N MET A 137 1.81 4.79 9.17
CA MET A 137 1.82 6.08 9.88
C MET A 137 1.40 5.97 11.35
N ASN A 138 1.02 4.78 11.84
CA ASN A 138 0.24 4.65 13.08
C ASN A 138 -0.93 5.66 13.13
N ALA A 139 -1.69 5.76 12.04
CA ALA A 139 -2.69 6.82 11.92
C ALA A 139 -3.68 6.77 13.08
N GLY A 140 -4.08 7.94 13.57
CA GLY A 140 -4.96 8.06 14.71
C GLY A 140 -5.59 9.43 14.82
N CYS A 141 -6.73 9.48 15.49
CA CYS A 141 -7.45 10.69 15.86
C CYS A 141 -8.42 10.36 17.00
N PHE A 142 -8.95 11.39 17.66
CA PHE A 142 -9.90 11.23 18.77
C PHE A 142 -9.42 10.31 19.91
N GLY A 143 -8.11 10.23 20.13
CA GLY A 143 -7.51 9.45 21.23
C GLY A 143 -7.33 7.96 20.95
N ALA A 144 -7.54 7.51 19.71
CA ALA A 144 -7.27 6.14 19.27
C ALA A 144 -6.37 6.12 18.03
N GLU A 145 -5.57 5.06 17.89
CA GLU A 145 -4.61 4.87 16.82
C GLU A 145 -4.64 3.42 16.29
N ILE A 146 -4.04 3.17 15.12
CA ILE A 146 -3.97 1.83 14.52
C ILE A 146 -3.39 0.79 15.50
N LYS A 147 -2.38 1.16 16.29
CA LYS A 147 -1.76 0.21 17.23
C LYS A 147 -2.74 -0.34 18.27
N ASP A 148 -3.81 0.38 18.58
CA ASP A 148 -4.79 -0.01 19.61
C ASP A 148 -5.69 -1.16 19.14
N ILE A 149 -5.82 -1.36 17.82
CA ILE A 149 -6.67 -2.37 17.19
C ILE A 149 -5.91 -3.43 16.37
N LEU A 150 -4.61 -3.23 16.13
CA LEU A 150 -3.83 -4.10 15.26
C LEU A 150 -3.39 -5.38 15.98
N ILE A 151 -3.65 -6.54 15.38
CA ILE A 151 -3.21 -7.84 15.88
C ILE A 151 -1.88 -8.28 15.24
N SER A 152 -1.81 -8.22 13.91
CA SER A 152 -0.62 -8.57 13.12
C SER A 152 -0.72 -8.03 11.70
N VAL A 153 0.39 -8.02 10.98
CA VAL A 153 0.45 -7.71 9.55
C VAL A 153 1.14 -8.82 8.78
N GLN A 154 0.63 -9.13 7.60
CA GLN A 154 1.38 -9.88 6.60
C GLN A 154 2.11 -8.87 5.71
N ALA A 155 3.45 -8.92 5.73
CA ALA A 155 4.31 -8.01 5.00
C ALA A 155 5.13 -8.76 3.94
N LEU A 156 5.53 -8.02 2.91
CA LEU A 156 6.40 -8.52 1.85
C LEU A 156 7.71 -7.75 1.89
N ASP A 157 8.83 -8.45 2.04
CA ASP A 157 10.14 -7.83 1.94
C ASP A 157 10.51 -7.53 0.47
N LYS A 158 11.57 -6.75 0.26
CA LYS A 158 12.01 -6.40 -1.11
C LYS A 158 12.60 -7.57 -1.91
N LYS A 159 12.86 -8.72 -1.27
CA LYS A 159 13.27 -9.97 -1.93
C LYS A 159 12.07 -10.84 -2.30
N GLY A 160 10.86 -10.40 -1.98
CA GLY A 160 9.62 -11.13 -2.24
C GLY A 160 9.36 -12.25 -1.23
N ASN A 161 9.93 -12.19 -0.02
CA ASN A 161 9.58 -13.09 1.07
C ASN A 161 8.38 -12.54 1.84
N ILE A 162 7.42 -13.41 2.12
CA ILE A 162 6.25 -13.08 2.93
C ILE A 162 6.60 -13.38 4.39
N ILE A 163 6.37 -12.40 5.25
CA ILE A 163 6.56 -12.52 6.70
C ILE A 163 5.29 -12.07 7.42
N THR A 164 5.02 -12.65 8.57
CA THR A 164 3.97 -12.19 9.47
C THR A 164 4.63 -11.52 10.66
N ILE A 165 4.23 -10.28 10.94
CA ILE A 165 4.77 -9.49 12.05
C ILE A 165 3.63 -9.27 13.05
N PRO A 166 3.70 -9.85 14.25
CA PRO A 166 2.77 -9.56 15.34
C PRO A 166 2.82 -8.08 15.72
N ALA A 167 1.70 -7.47 16.08
CA ALA A 167 1.65 -6.03 16.41
C ALA A 167 2.61 -5.62 17.53
N LYS A 168 2.80 -6.49 18.54
CA LYS A 168 3.76 -6.28 19.64
C LYS A 168 5.22 -6.13 19.20
N GLU A 169 5.57 -6.59 17.99
CA GLU A 169 6.93 -6.47 17.42
C GLU A 169 7.07 -5.22 16.55
N ILE A 170 5.97 -4.57 16.22
CA ILE A 170 5.97 -3.31 15.48
C ILE A 170 6.24 -2.17 16.46
N LYS A 171 7.34 -1.47 16.22
CA LYS A 171 7.66 -0.23 16.95
C LYS A 171 6.94 0.91 16.25
N PHE A 172 5.76 1.25 16.75
CA PHE A 172 5.11 2.51 16.40
C PHE A 172 5.83 3.64 17.14
N GLU A 173 6.31 4.62 16.38
CA GLU A 173 6.92 5.85 16.89
C GLU A 173 5.87 6.93 17.16
#